data_AF-A0A2A4W8U0-F1
#
_entry.id   AF-A0A2A4W8U0-F1
#
_cell.length_a   1.000
_cell.length_b   1.000
_cell.length_c   1.000
_cell.angle_alpha   90.00
_cell.angle_beta   90.00
_cell.angle_gamma   90.00
#
_symmetry.space_group_name_H-M   'P 1'
#
loop_
_entity.id
_entity.type
_entity.pdbx_description
1 polymer ?
#
loop_
_entity_poly.entity_id
_entity_poly.type
_entity_poly.pdbx_seq_one_letter_code
_entity_poly.pdbx_strand_id
1 'polypeptide(L)'
;MEHLHVVAQGLISALGYDLASNVAAVKAGINSYQETNYVGPNHERYKAAFVPDEALPALEDTIATLPKLSERYKRLLQIAAPSVNNT
;
A
#
# COMPACT_ATOMS: atom_id res chain seq x y z
N MET A 1 -19.63 -10.10 33.64
CA MET A 1 -18.95 -10.50 32.40
C MET A 1 -18.70 -9.22 31.63
N GLU A 2 -17.44 -8.87 31.41
CA GLU A 2 -17.09 -7.69 30.60
C GLU A 2 -17.10 -8.07 29.12
N HIS A 3 -17.70 -7.20 28.30
CA HIS A 3 -17.78 -7.35 26.86
C HIS A 3 -16.73 -6.46 26.20
N LEU A 4 -15.95 -7.05 25.27
CA LEU A 4 -15.01 -6.31 24.44
C LEU A 4 -15.77 -5.70 23.25
N HIS A 5 -15.65 -4.38 23.09
CA HIS A 5 -16.30 -3.65 22.01
C HIS A 5 -15.26 -3.03 21.06
N VAL A 6 -15.56 -3.10 19.77
CA VAL A 6 -14.82 -2.36 18.74
C VAL A 6 -15.42 -0.96 18.65
N VAL A 7 -14.64 0.06 19.00
CA VAL A 7 -15.10 1.46 19.08
C VAL A 7 -14.83 2.27 17.81
N ALA A 8 -13.93 1.80 16.94
CA ALA A 8 -13.60 2.46 15.67
C ALA A 8 -13.08 1.44 14.64
N GLN A 9 -13.22 1.78 13.35
CA GLN A 9 -12.74 0.96 12.23
C GLN A 9 -12.15 1.85 11.15
N GLY A 10 -11.00 1.46 10.62
CA GLY A 10 -10.33 2.07 9.47
C GLY A 10 -9.65 0.97 8.66
N LEU A 11 -9.64 1.12 7.34
CA LEU A 11 -9.06 0.13 6.43
C LEU A 11 -8.45 0.85 5.22
N ILE A 12 -7.16 0.66 5.03
CA ILE A 12 -6.44 1.00 3.81
C ILE A 12 -6.03 -0.33 3.16
N SER A 13 -6.44 -0.56 1.92
CA SER A 13 -6.10 -1.76 1.18
C SER A 13 -5.95 -1.48 -0.33
N ALA A 14 -5.61 -2.51 -1.09
CA ALA A 14 -5.61 -2.53 -2.55
C ALA A 14 -6.92 -2.06 -3.20
N LEU A 15 -8.04 -2.13 -2.47
CA LEU A 15 -9.37 -1.77 -2.97
C LEU A 15 -9.78 -0.33 -2.65
N GLY A 16 -9.07 0.36 -1.75
CA GLY A 16 -9.40 1.73 -1.35
C GLY A 16 -8.75 2.15 -0.03
N TYR A 17 -8.82 3.43 0.29
CA TYR A 17 -8.16 4.06 1.45
C TYR A 17 -9.07 4.25 2.67
N ASP A 18 -10.35 3.86 2.58
CA ASP A 18 -11.29 3.92 3.69
C ASP A 18 -12.21 2.69 3.74
N LEU A 19 -12.94 2.52 4.84
CA LEU A 19 -13.82 1.36 5.02
C LEU A 19 -14.95 1.31 3.97
N ALA A 20 -15.51 2.46 3.59
CA ALA A 20 -16.65 2.52 2.68
C ALA A 20 -16.27 2.06 1.26
N SER A 21 -15.16 2.57 0.73
CA SER A 21 -14.61 2.18 -0.58
C SER A 21 -14.25 0.70 -0.62
N ASN A 22 -13.59 0.19 0.43
CA ASN A 22 -13.27 -1.22 0.56
C ASN A 22 -14.51 -2.11 0.58
N VAL A 23 -15.54 -1.77 1.38
CA VAL A 23 -16.79 -2.54 1.44
C VAL A 23 -17.54 -2.52 0.11
N ALA A 24 -17.58 -1.36 -0.57
CA ALA A 24 -18.19 -1.24 -1.89
C ALA A 24 -17.47 -2.12 -2.93
N ALA A 25 -16.14 -2.08 -2.95
CA ALA A 25 -15.34 -2.87 -3.86
C ALA A 25 -15.51 -4.39 -3.63
N VAL A 26 -15.52 -4.83 -2.36
CA VAL A 26 -15.78 -6.23 -2.00
C VAL A 26 -17.16 -6.66 -2.46
N LYS A 27 -18.21 -5.86 -2.21
CA LYS A 27 -19.59 -6.17 -2.65
C LYS A 27 -19.72 -6.24 -4.17
N ALA A 28 -18.96 -5.41 -4.89
CA ALA A 28 -18.92 -5.40 -6.34
C ALA A 28 -18.06 -6.54 -6.94
N GLY A 29 -17.40 -7.36 -6.11
CA GLY A 29 -16.51 -8.42 -6.57
C GLY A 29 -15.23 -7.90 -7.24
N ILE A 30 -14.81 -6.67 -6.92
CA ILE A 30 -13.63 -6.04 -7.51
C ILE A 30 -12.37 -6.66 -6.92
N ASN A 31 -11.46 -7.07 -7.80
CA ASN A 31 -10.12 -7.52 -7.43
C ASN A 31 -9.08 -6.61 -8.08
N SER A 32 -8.37 -5.84 -7.26
CA SER A 32 -7.29 -4.95 -7.74
C SER A 32 -5.93 -5.65 -7.86
N TYR A 33 -5.80 -6.92 -7.48
CA TYR A 33 -4.56 -7.67 -7.65
C TYR A 33 -4.38 -8.07 -9.11
N GLN A 34 -3.23 -7.72 -9.67
CA GLN A 34 -2.84 -8.04 -11.04
C GLN A 34 -1.47 -8.71 -11.05
N GLU A 35 -1.19 -9.44 -12.14
CA GLU A 35 0.16 -9.93 -12.35
C GLU A 35 1.12 -8.76 -12.55
N THR A 36 2.23 -8.81 -11.84
CA THR A 36 3.30 -7.83 -11.99
C THR A 36 4.31 -8.29 -13.05
N ASN A 37 5.23 -7.40 -13.39
CA ASN A 37 6.41 -7.76 -14.20
C ASN A 37 7.53 -8.38 -13.35
N TYR A 38 7.31 -8.61 -12.06
CA TYR A 38 8.29 -9.21 -11.17
C TYR A 38 8.11 -10.72 -11.13
N VAL A 39 9.21 -11.44 -11.39
CA VAL A 39 9.24 -12.90 -11.45
C VAL A 39 9.94 -13.41 -10.19
N GLY A 40 9.29 -14.35 -9.49
CA GLY A 40 9.84 -15.00 -8.32
C GLY A 40 10.81 -16.15 -8.65
N PRO A 41 11.42 -16.79 -7.64
CA PRO A 41 12.38 -17.88 -7.84
C PRO A 41 11.84 -19.07 -8.63
N ASN A 42 10.53 -19.31 -8.58
CA ASN A 42 9.86 -20.40 -9.28
C ASN A 42 9.46 -20.03 -10.73
N HIS A 43 9.94 -18.91 -11.26
CA HIS A 43 9.56 -18.37 -12.59
C HIS A 43 8.09 -17.94 -12.69
N GLU A 44 7.40 -17.76 -11.55
CA GLU A 44 6.04 -17.26 -11.49
C GLU A 44 6.01 -15.75 -11.26
N ARG A 45 5.07 -15.05 -11.90
CA ARG A 45 4.87 -13.61 -11.67
C ARG A 45 4.22 -13.38 -10.32
N TYR A 46 4.73 -12.43 -9.55
CA TYR A 46 4.07 -11.99 -8.33
C TYR A 46 2.73 -11.33 -8.67
N LYS A 47 1.70 -11.62 -7.86
CA LYS A 47 0.43 -10.89 -7.87
C LYS A 47 0.47 -9.79 -6.83
N ALA A 48 0.23 -8.55 -7.24
CA ALA A 48 0.21 -7.40 -6.34
C ALA A 48 -0.86 -6.40 -6.80
N ALA A 49 -1.23 -5.49 -5.93
CA ALA A 49 -2.07 -4.36 -6.30
C ALA A 49 -1.21 -3.17 -6.73
N PHE A 50 -1.68 -2.43 -7.73
CA PHE A 50 -1.05 -1.19 -8.14
C PHE A 50 -1.31 -0.11 -7.10
N VAL A 51 -0.24 0.55 -6.64
CA VAL A 51 -0.32 1.76 -5.81
C VAL A 51 -0.08 2.94 -6.74
N PRO A 52 -1.06 3.83 -6.98
CA PRO A 52 -0.87 5.03 -7.81
C PRO A 52 0.23 5.94 -7.24
N ASP A 53 0.95 6.63 -8.13
CA ASP A 53 2.07 7.50 -7.73
C ASP A 53 1.57 8.71 -6.94
N GLU A 54 0.36 9.17 -7.21
CA GLU A 54 -0.29 10.29 -6.52
C GLU A 54 -0.69 9.95 -5.08
N ALA A 55 -0.81 8.66 -4.76
CA ALA A 55 -1.09 8.17 -3.41
C ALA A 55 0.17 8.06 -2.55
N LEU A 56 1.36 8.20 -3.15
CA LEU A 56 2.63 8.11 -2.44
C LEU A 56 3.01 9.48 -1.87
N PRO A 57 3.34 9.58 -0.57
CA PRO A 57 3.84 10.83 -0.01
C PRO A 57 5.17 11.20 -0.68
N ALA A 58 5.43 12.50 -0.82
CA ALA A 58 6.72 12.98 -1.29
C ALA A 58 7.83 12.54 -0.31
N LEU A 59 8.98 12.14 -0.84
CA LEU A 59 10.17 11.97 -0.01
C LEU A 59 10.69 13.34 0.39
N GLU A 60 11.23 13.43 1.61
CA GLU A 60 12.01 14.61 2.00
C GLU A 60 13.19 14.81 1.04
N ASP A 61 13.49 16.07 0.71
CA ASP A 61 14.54 16.44 -0.25
C ASP A 61 15.91 15.85 0.12
N THR A 62 16.18 15.74 1.41
CA THR A 62 17.40 15.12 1.96
C THR A 62 17.55 13.66 1.56
N ILE A 63 16.45 12.90 1.52
CA ILE A 63 16.40 11.49 1.13
C ILE A 63 16.33 11.38 -0.40
N ALA A 64 15.54 12.23 -1.05
CA ALA A 64 15.32 12.19 -2.50
C ALA A 64 16.61 12.42 -3.31
N THR A 65 17.54 13.20 -2.75
CA THR A 65 18.81 13.58 -3.38
C THR A 65 19.97 12.63 -3.06
N LEU A 66 19.76 11.58 -2.25
CA LEU A 66 20.83 10.66 -1.86
C LEU A 66 21.46 9.98 -3.09
N PRO A 67 22.78 10.13 -3.30
CA PRO A 67 23.46 9.46 -4.39
C PRO A 67 23.37 7.94 -4.19
N LYS A 68 23.00 7.22 -5.26
CA LYS A 68 22.79 5.75 -5.32
C LYS A 68 21.42 5.25 -4.83
N LEU A 69 20.46 6.11 -4.53
CA LEU A 69 19.10 5.67 -4.25
C LEU A 69 18.36 5.34 -5.56
N SER A 70 18.14 4.05 -5.82
CA SER A 70 17.35 3.63 -6.99
C SER A 70 15.89 4.08 -6.89
N GLU A 71 15.23 4.31 -8.02
CA GLU A 71 13.80 4.66 -8.07
C GLU A 71 12.91 3.63 -7.35
N ARG A 72 13.28 2.34 -7.41
CA ARG A 72 12.62 1.29 -6.64
C ARG A 72 12.71 1.53 -5.13
N TYR A 73 13.90 1.90 -4.66
CA TYR A 73 14.13 2.12 -3.23
C TYR A 73 13.45 3.41 -2.74
N LYS A 74 13.42 4.46 -3.58
CA LYS A 74 12.61 5.67 -3.35
C LYS A 74 11.14 5.31 -3.16
N ARG A 75 10.56 4.54 -4.09
CA ARG A 75 9.17 4.10 -4.00
C ARG A 75 8.89 3.28 -2.74
N LEU A 76 9.80 2.38 -2.36
CA LEU A 76 9.68 1.62 -1.12
C LEU A 76 9.66 2.51 0.12
N LEU A 77 10.51 3.55 0.17
CA LEU A 77 10.52 4.51 1.27
C LEU A 77 9.22 5.32 1.32
N GLN A 78 8.68 5.73 0.17
CA GLN A 78 7.38 6.44 0.12
C GLN A 78 6.23 5.56 0.62
N ILE A 79 6.24 4.26 0.27
CA ILE A 79 5.26 3.29 0.77
C ILE A 79 5.40 3.08 2.29
N ALA A 80 6.63 3.08 2.81
CA ALA A 80 6.92 2.85 4.22
C ALA A 80 6.69 4.09 5.11
N ALA A 81 6.80 5.30 4.57
CA ALA A 81 6.75 6.56 5.32
C ALA A 81 5.47 6.73 6.19
N PRO A 82 4.24 6.43 5.71
CA PRO A 82 3.03 6.53 6.52
C PRO A 82 3.02 5.62 7.76
N SER A 83 3.78 4.51 7.71
CA SER A 83 3.86 3.54 8.80
C SER A 83 4.76 4.00 9.94
N VAL A 84 5.74 4.88 9.67
CA VAL A 84 6.69 5.38 10.67
C VAL A 84 6.12 6.56 11.47
N ASN A 85 5.20 7.33 10.88
CA ASN A 85 4.60 8.53 11.49
C ASN A 85 3.37 8.23 12.39
N ASN A 86 2.96 6.97 12.53
CA ASN A 86 1.78 6.55 13.33
C ASN A 86 2.16 5.77 14.62
N THR A 87 3.37 5.98 15.12
CA THR A 87 3.85 5.51 16.45
C THR A 87 4.29 6.69 17.28
#